data_AF-A0A1A8Q6Y6-F1
#
_entry.id   AF-A0A1A8Q6Y6-F1
#
_cell.length_a   1.000
_cell.length_b   1.000
_cell.length_c   1.000
_cell.angle_alpha   90.00
_cell.angle_beta   90.00
_cell.angle_gamma   90.00
#
_symmetry.space_group_name_H-M   'P 1'
#
loop_
_entity.id
_entity.type
_entity.pdbx_description
1 polymer ?
#
loop_
_entity_poly.entity_id
_entity_poly.type
_entity_poly.pdbx_seq_one_letter_code
_entity_poly.pdbx_strand_id
1 'polypeptide(L)'
;SYEYSLNIDGTSLQKFIDNRAKTTRTWVFQVDGADYRVVLEKDTMDVWCNGQKMDTLGEFVDDGTETRFLVGGHDCCIKATSSGRKR
;
A
#
# COMPACT_ATOMS: atom_id res chain seq x y z
N SER A 1 -38.04 2.17 -8.78
CA SER A 1 -36.59 1.98 -8.88
C SER A 1 -36.01 2.14 -7.49
N TYR A 2 -35.16 1.22 -7.03
CA TYR A 2 -34.49 1.33 -5.72
C TYR A 2 -33.00 1.55 -5.97
N GLU A 3 -32.42 2.48 -5.22
CA GLU A 3 -30.99 2.78 -5.23
C GLU A 3 -30.42 2.48 -3.85
N TYR A 4 -29.23 1.89 -3.81
CA TYR A 4 -28.49 1.63 -2.59
C TYR A 4 -27.22 2.46 -2.60
N SER A 5 -26.94 3.14 -1.49
CA SER A 5 -25.69 3.85 -1.26
C SER A 5 -25.04 3.32 0.02
N LEU A 6 -23.72 3.13 -0.03
CA LEU A 6 -22.91 2.72 1.13
C LEU A 6 -22.13 3.93 1.62
N ASN A 7 -22.31 4.26 2.89
CA ASN A 7 -21.54 5.28 3.59
C ASN A 7 -20.62 4.60 4.62
N ILE A 8 -19.35 5.00 4.64
CA ILE A 8 -18.34 4.58 5.60
C ILE A 8 -18.05 5.80 6.47
N ASP A 9 -18.38 5.73 7.77
CA ASP A 9 -18.20 6.83 8.73
C ASP A 9 -18.74 8.19 8.24
N GLY A 10 -19.94 8.19 7.67
CA GLY A 10 -20.58 9.40 7.15
C GLY A 10 -20.02 9.91 5.81
N THR A 11 -19.03 9.23 5.23
CA THR A 11 -18.45 9.54 3.92
C THR A 11 -18.94 8.54 2.88
N SER A 12 -19.24 8.99 1.66
CA SER A 12 -19.63 8.07 0.59
C SER A 12 -18.49 7.11 0.24
N LEU A 13 -18.81 5.89 -0.18
CA LEU A 13 -17.83 4.90 -0.62
C LEU A 13 -16.81 5.47 -1.62
N GLN A 14 -17.27 6.24 -2.61
CA GLN A 14 -16.37 6.86 -3.59
C GLN A 14 -15.35 7.80 -2.94
N LYS A 15 -15.80 8.71 -2.07
CA LYS A 15 -14.91 9.64 -1.37
C LYS A 15 -13.91 8.90 -0.48
N PHE A 16 -14.35 7.82 0.17
CA PHE A 16 -13.47 6.96 0.97
C PHE A 16 -12.38 6.31 0.10
N ILE A 17 -12.74 5.75 -1.05
CA ILE A 17 -11.81 5.15 -2.01
C ILE A 17 -10.80 6.19 -2.51
N ASP A 18 -11.29 7.37 -2.91
CA ASP A 18 -10.44 8.45 -3.42
C ASP A 18 -9.44 8.93 -2.36
N ASN A 19 -9.88 9.03 -1.10
CA ASN A 19 -9.00 9.40 0.01
C ASN A 19 -7.95 8.32 0.28
N ARG A 20 -8.36 7.05 0.27
CA ARG A 20 -7.47 5.89 0.48
C ARG A 20 -6.37 5.83 -0.59
N ALA A 21 -6.69 6.13 -1.84
CA ALA A 21 -5.73 6.16 -2.94
C ALA A 21 -4.67 7.27 -2.80
N LYS A 22 -5.02 8.38 -2.13
CA LYS A 22 -4.08 9.47 -1.83
C LYS A 22 -3.10 9.08 -0.73
N THR A 23 -3.57 8.43 0.33
CA THR A 23 -2.75 8.11 1.50
C THR A 23 -2.01 6.78 1.41
N THR A 24 -2.47 5.85 0.55
CA THR A 24 -1.88 4.52 0.44
C THR A 24 -1.49 4.15 -1.00
N ARG A 25 -0.54 3.22 -1.15
CA ARG A 25 -0.35 2.43 -2.37
C ARG A 25 -0.70 0.99 -2.06
N THR A 26 -1.45 0.33 -2.93
CA THR A 26 -1.87 -1.06 -2.74
C THR A 26 -1.42 -1.89 -3.93
N TRP A 27 -0.87 -3.06 -3.66
CA TRP A 27 -0.51 -4.08 -4.63
C TRP A 27 -1.22 -5.38 -4.29
N VAL A 28 -1.72 -6.07 -5.31
CA VAL A 28 -2.30 -7.41 -5.19
C VAL A 28 -1.52 -8.31 -6.13
N PHE A 29 -1.02 -9.42 -5.62
CA PHE A 29 -0.21 -10.37 -6.38
C PHE A 29 -0.32 -11.77 -5.76
N GLN A 30 0.04 -12.79 -6.54
CA GLN A 30 0.08 -14.16 -6.07
C GLN A 30 1.51 -14.63 -5.84
N VAL A 31 1.73 -15.35 -4.74
CA VAL A 31 2.99 -16.04 -4.40
C VAL A 31 2.64 -17.46 -3.98
N ASP A 32 3.27 -18.46 -4.61
CA ASP A 32 3.03 -19.89 -4.35
C ASP A 32 1.54 -20.31 -4.40
N GLY A 33 0.76 -19.66 -5.26
CA GLY A 33 -0.68 -19.91 -5.41
C GLY A 33 -1.58 -19.25 -4.35
N ALA A 34 -1.02 -18.49 -3.42
CA ALA A 34 -1.77 -17.69 -2.45
C ALA A 34 -1.84 -16.21 -2.87
N ASP A 35 -3.02 -15.60 -2.73
CA ASP A 35 -3.22 -14.17 -2.98
C ASP A 35 -2.73 -13.31 -1.79
N TYR A 36 -1.95 -12.29 -2.10
CA TYR A 36 -1.44 -11.32 -1.15
C TYR A 36 -1.86 -9.91 -1.53
N ARG A 37 -2.27 -9.14 -0.52
CA ARG A 37 -2.50 -7.70 -0.63
C ARG A 37 -1.52 -6.96 0.25
N VAL A 38 -0.59 -6.25 -0.38
CA VAL A 38 0.37 -5.37 0.30
C VAL A 38 -0.10 -3.93 0.19
N VAL A 39 -0.08 -3.20 1.31
CA VAL A 39 -0.45 -1.80 1.40
C VAL A 39 0.70 -1.02 2.03
N LEU A 40 1.20 0.00 1.34
CA LEU A 40 2.11 1.00 1.90
C LEU A 40 1.29 2.24 2.30
N GLU A 41 1.36 2.64 3.56
CA GLU A 41 0.90 3.94 4.02
C GLU A 41 1.99 4.98 3.78
N LYS A 42 1.70 6.01 2.98
CA LYS A 42 2.73 6.95 2.48
C LYS A 42 3.27 7.89 3.57
N ASP A 43 2.47 8.16 4.59
CA ASP A 43 2.81 9.13 5.64
C ASP A 43 3.67 8.49 6.73
N THR A 44 3.28 7.30 7.19
CA THR A 44 4.00 6.52 8.21
C THR A 44 5.10 5.63 7.63
N MET A 45 5.05 5.38 6.31
CA MET A 45 5.84 4.36 5.61
C MET A 45 5.60 2.93 6.12
N ASP A 46 4.49 2.69 6.82
CA ASP A 46 4.10 1.37 7.30
C ASP A 46 3.68 0.46 6.14
N VAL A 47 4.18 -0.78 6.15
CA VAL A 47 3.77 -1.82 5.21
C VAL A 47 2.82 -2.79 5.91
N TRP A 48 1.72 -3.11 5.24
CA TRP A 48 0.71 -4.05 5.70
C TRP A 48 0.56 -5.17 4.69
N CYS A 49 0.53 -6.42 5.13
CA CYS A 49 0.22 -7.58 4.30
C CYS A 49 -1.04 -8.26 4.84
N ASN A 50 -2.06 -8.42 3.98
CA ASN A 50 -3.34 -9.07 4.34
C ASN A 50 -4.00 -8.53 5.63
N GLY A 51 -3.78 -7.24 5.93
CA GLY A 51 -4.32 -6.57 7.12
C GLY A 51 -3.43 -6.64 8.36
N GLN A 52 -2.27 -7.29 8.30
CA GLN A 52 -1.28 -7.33 9.38
C GLN A 52 -0.13 -6.38 9.08
N LYS A 53 0.30 -5.60 10.07
CA LYS A 53 1.47 -4.72 9.95
C LYS A 53 2.74 -5.57 9.89
N MET A 54 3.58 -5.29 8.91
CA MET A 54 4.83 -6.01 8.67
C MET A 54 5.98 -5.38 9.45
N ASP A 55 6.94 -6.21 9.84
CA ASP A 55 8.26 -5.72 10.24
C ASP A 55 9.06 -5.40 8.97
N THR A 56 9.56 -4.16 8.86
CA THR A 56 10.22 -3.67 7.66
C THR A 56 11.56 -3.03 7.97
N LEU A 57 12.49 -3.21 7.04
CA LEU A 57 13.77 -2.52 7.05
C LEU A 57 13.74 -1.44 5.98
N GLY A 58 13.80 -0.18 6.42
CA GLY A 58 13.93 0.98 5.54
C GLY A 58 15.39 1.27 5.26
N GLU A 59 15.79 1.21 4.00
CA GLU A 59 17.12 1.59 3.53
C GLU A 59 17.02 2.82 2.61
N PHE A 60 17.83 3.83 2.88
CA PHE A 60 17.98 4.99 2.00
C PHE A 60 19.06 4.66 0.97
N VAL A 61 18.71 4.75 -0.31
CA VAL A 61 19.61 4.51 -1.45
C VAL A 61 19.69 5.77 -2.30
N ASP A 62 20.71 5.88 -3.16
CA ASP A 62 20.93 7.08 -3.98
C ASP A 62 19.74 7.43 -4.90
N ASP A 63 18.90 6.44 -5.28
CA ASP A 63 17.72 6.61 -6.15
C ASP A 63 16.38 6.70 -5.38
N GLY A 64 16.43 6.74 -4.04
CA GLY A 64 15.24 6.91 -3.19
C GLY A 64 15.23 6.02 -1.94
N THR A 65 14.07 5.46 -1.61
CA THR A 65 13.90 4.61 -0.42
C THR A 65 13.52 3.19 -0.81
N GLU A 66 14.24 2.21 -0.28
CA GLU A 66 13.88 0.80 -0.35
C GLU A 66 13.28 0.36 0.98
N THR A 67 12.11 -0.28 0.93
CA THR A 67 11.47 -0.88 2.09
C THR A 67 11.39 -2.38 1.87
N ARG A 68 12.16 -3.14 2.65
CA ARG A 68 12.27 -4.60 2.54
C ARG A 68 11.41 -5.30 3.58
N PHE A 69 10.79 -6.41 3.17
CA PHE A 69 9.89 -7.21 4.01
C PHE A 69 9.75 -8.64 3.46
N LEU A 70 9.29 -9.57 4.29
CA LEU A 70 9.09 -10.97 3.91
C LEU A 70 7.61 -11.28 3.66
N VAL A 71 7.27 -11.92 2.55
CA VAL A 71 5.91 -12.42 2.26
C VAL A 71 5.98 -13.89 1.91
N GLY A 72 5.33 -14.74 2.71
CA GLY A 72 5.31 -16.19 2.43
C GLY A 72 6.71 -16.84 2.41
N GLY A 73 7.70 -16.25 3.08
CA GLY A 73 9.10 -16.70 3.04
C GLY A 73 9.95 -16.11 1.90
N HIS A 74 9.36 -15.26 1.04
CA HIS A 74 10.05 -14.58 -0.05
C HIS A 74 10.45 -13.16 0.34
N ASP A 75 11.67 -12.76 -0.04
CA ASP A 75 12.14 -11.38 0.13
C ASP A 75 11.46 -10.46 -0.88
N CYS A 76 10.81 -9.42 -0.37
CA CYS A 76 10.07 -8.45 -1.14
C CYS A 76 10.63 -7.05 -0.86
N CYS A 77 10.59 -6.18 -1.87
CA CYS A 77 11.08 -4.80 -1.76
C CYS A 77 10.11 -3.83 -2.45
N ILE A 78 9.74 -2.78 -1.73
CA ILE A 78 9.08 -1.60 -2.30
C ILE A 78 10.16 -0.54 -2.56
N LYS A 79 10.27 -0.07 -3.80
CA LYS A 79 11.18 1.01 -4.19
C LYS A 79 10.40 2.29 -4.44
N ALA A 80 10.70 3.33 -3.67
CA ALA A 80 10.19 4.67 -3.88
C ALA A 80 11.22 5.47 -4.67
N THR A 81 11.04 5.59 -5.99
CA THR A 81 11.92 6.38 -6.85
C THR A 81 11.41 7.81 -6.99
N SER A 82 12.31 8.78 -6.86
CA SER A 82 11.98 10.18 -7.15
C SER A 82 12.22 10.44 -8.63
N SER A 83 11.17 10.69 -9.40
CA SER A 83 11.27 10.85 -10.88
C SER A 83 11.93 12.16 -11.35
N GLY A 84 12.70 12.86 -10.49
CA GLY A 84 13.45 14.08 -10.84
C GLY A 84 12.61 15.31 -11.24
N ARG A 85 11.31 15.16 -11.51
CA ARG A 85 10.38 16.29 -11.69
C ARG A 85 10.06 16.91 -10.34
N LYS A 86 10.91 17.86 -9.91
CA LYS A 86 10.53 18.85 -8.90
C LYS A 86 9.23 19.51 -9.36
N ARG A 87 8.21 19.44 -8.51
CA ARG A 87 6.97 20.21 -8.66
C ARG A 87 7.18 21.61 -8.11
#